data_AF-A0A916G8I0-F1
#
_entry.id   AF-A0A916G8I0-F1
#
_cell.length_a   1.000
_cell.length_b   1.000
_cell.length_c   1.000
_cell.angle_alpha   90.00
_cell.angle_beta   90.00
_cell.angle_gamma   90.00
#
_symmetry.space_group_name_H-M   'P 1'
#
loop_
_entity.id
_entity.type
_entity.pdbx_description
1 polymer ?
#
loop_
_entity_poly.entity_id
_entity_poly.type
_entity_poly.pdbx_seq_one_letter_code
_entity_poly.pdbx_strand_id
1 'polypeptide(L)'
;MTTMSSNVLERTREIGIMRAIGASNVALLKMILIEAILTGILSWILAAVIAIPISYILSQSLGETMLNTSLDFAISPLGFVLWFGVVVLFSIAASLPPARSATRLTVRDVLAYE
;
A
#
# COMPACT_ATOMS: atom_id res chain seq x y z
N MET A 1 -3.52 -15.05 24.64
CA MET A 1 -2.91 -14.60 23.37
C MET A 1 -3.99 -13.93 22.54
N THR A 2 -3.80 -12.70 22.10
CA THR A 2 -4.73 -11.99 21.20
C THR A 2 -4.32 -12.21 19.75
N THR A 3 -5.25 -12.13 18.79
CA THR A 3 -5.00 -12.37 17.36
C THR A 3 -3.85 -11.53 16.79
N MET A 4 -3.67 -10.29 17.28
CA MET A 4 -2.55 -9.42 16.92
C MET A 4 -1.19 -10.00 17.31
N SER A 5 -1.11 -10.69 18.45
CA SER A 5 0.12 -11.36 18.89
C SER A 5 0.48 -12.57 18.00
N SER A 6 -0.52 -13.28 17.46
CA SER A 6 -0.29 -14.41 16.55
C SER A 6 0.26 -13.95 15.20
N ASN A 7 -0.32 -12.89 14.65
CA ASN A 7 0.06 -12.35 13.34
C ASN A 7 1.52 -11.83 13.32
N VAL A 8 1.95 -11.18 14.41
CA VAL A 8 3.35 -10.72 14.57
C VAL A 8 4.33 -11.89 14.63
N LEU A 9 3.97 -12.97 15.33
CA LEU A 9 4.80 -14.17 15.43
C LEU A 9 4.94 -14.87 14.07
N GLU A 10 3.85 -15.00 13.31
CA GLU A 10 3.84 -15.60 11.97
C GLU A 10 4.77 -14.85 11.01
N ARG A 11 4.64 -13.52 10.90
CA ARG A 11 5.53 -12.70 10.06
C ARG A 11 7.00 -12.79 10.49
N THR A 12 7.27 -12.85 11.79
CA THR A 12 8.65 -12.98 12.29
C THR A 12 9.24 -14.34 11.90
N ARG A 13 8.44 -15.40 11.97
CA ARG A 13 8.85 -16.76 11.57
C ARG A 13 9.14 -16.86 10.08
N GLU A 14 8.33 -16.26 9.22
CA GLU A 14 8.58 -16.20 7.78
C GLU A 14 9.92 -15.52 7.45
N ILE A 15 10.19 -14.37 8.08
CA ILE A 15 11.47 -13.65 7.92
C ILE A 15 12.64 -14.51 8.44
N GLY A 16 12.47 -15.18 9.58
CA GLY A 16 13.45 -16.10 10.15
C GLY A 16 13.80 -17.26 9.22
N ILE A 17 12.79 -17.90 8.62
CA ILE A 17 12.96 -18.98 7.63
C ILE A 17 13.71 -18.46 6.41
N MET A 18 13.33 -17.29 5.87
CA MET A 18 14.01 -16.69 4.73
C MET A 18 15.48 -16.39 5.04
N ARG A 19 15.80 -15.91 6.23
CA ARG A 19 17.21 -15.72 6.64
C ARG A 19 17.95 -17.03 6.84
N ALA A 20 17.30 -18.08 7.32
CA ALA A 20 17.91 -19.40 7.52
C ALA A 20 18.31 -20.07 6.19
N ILE A 21 17.53 -19.87 5.12
CA ILE A 21 17.88 -20.33 3.76
C ILE A 21 18.87 -19.40 3.04
N GLY A 22 19.40 -18.37 3.71
CA GLY A 22 20.44 -17.48 3.18
C GLY A 22 19.93 -16.27 2.38
N ALA A 23 18.66 -15.88 2.53
CA ALA A 23 18.18 -14.66 1.86
C ALA A 23 18.98 -13.43 2.32
N SER A 24 19.45 -12.64 1.35
CA SER A 24 20.17 -11.40 1.63
C SER A 24 19.21 -10.30 2.12
N ASN A 25 19.75 -9.31 2.85
CA ASN A 25 18.98 -8.14 3.28
C ASN A 25 18.31 -7.43 2.08
N VAL A 26 18.97 -7.41 0.92
CA VAL A 26 18.43 -6.81 -0.30
C VAL A 26 17.25 -7.61 -0.86
N ALA A 27 17.30 -8.95 -0.78
CA ALA A 27 16.18 -9.79 -1.23
C ALA A 27 14.93 -9.56 -0.37
N LEU A 28 15.11 -9.47 0.95
CA LEU A 28 14.03 -9.18 1.90
C LEU A 28 13.42 -7.79 1.66
N LEU A 29 14.26 -6.76 1.49
CA LEU A 29 13.82 -5.41 1.16
C LEU A 29 13.05 -5.37 -0.16
N LYS A 30 13.55 -6.05 -1.20
CA LYS A 30 12.88 -6.11 -2.51
C LYS A 30 11.50 -6.76 -2.41
N MET A 31 11.37 -7.85 -1.65
CA MET A 31 10.07 -8.51 -1.44
C MET A 31 9.06 -7.53 -0.82
N ILE A 32 9.43 -6.87 0.28
CA ILE A 32 8.54 -5.94 0.99
C ILE A 32 8.18 -4.74 0.10
N LEU A 33 9.14 -4.22 -0.68
CA LEU A 33 8.86 -3.15 -1.64
C LEU A 33 7.90 -3.58 -2.74
N ILE A 34 8.05 -4.81 -3.27
CA ILE A 34 7.14 -5.35 -4.28
C ILE A 34 5.73 -5.49 -3.68
N GLU A 35 5.60 -6.04 -2.46
CA GLU A 35 4.32 -6.13 -1.76
C GLU A 35 3.68 -4.75 -1.56
N ALA A 36 4.48 -3.74 -1.18
CA ALA A 36 4.02 -2.36 -1.02
C ALA A 36 3.55 -1.72 -2.33
N ILE A 37 4.27 -1.94 -3.43
CA ILE A 37 3.89 -1.42 -4.75
C ILE A 37 2.61 -2.10 -5.23
N LEU A 38 2.51 -3.43 -5.10
CA LEU A 38 1.31 -4.18 -5.50
C LEU A 38 0.08 -3.74 -4.71
N THR A 39 0.20 -3.62 -3.39
CA THR A 39 -0.89 -3.14 -2.54
C THR A 39 -1.28 -1.70 -2.88
N GLY A 40 -0.31 -0.81 -3.12
CA GLY A 40 -0.57 0.56 -3.58
C GLY A 40 -1.33 0.64 -4.91
N ILE A 41 -0.92 -0.17 -5.89
CA ILE A 41 -1.61 -0.25 -7.20
C ILE A 41 -3.04 -0.75 -7.00
N LEU A 42 -3.24 -1.82 -6.23
CA LEU A 42 -4.58 -2.37 -5.98
C LEU A 42 -5.49 -1.35 -5.27
N SER A 43 -4.96 -0.65 -4.25
CA SER A 43 -5.69 0.40 -3.56
C SER A 43 -6.07 1.55 -4.49
N TRP A 44 -5.15 1.97 -5.37
CA TRP A 44 -5.41 3.03 -6.35
C TRP A 44 -6.50 2.63 -7.35
N ILE A 45 -6.46 1.41 -7.88
CA ILE A 45 -7.51 0.89 -8.79
C ILE A 45 -8.87 0.89 -8.09
N LEU A 46 -8.94 0.34 -6.88
CA LEU A 46 -10.19 0.30 -6.12
C LEU A 46 -10.73 1.69 -5.81
N ALA A 47 -9.85 2.61 -5.40
CA ALA A 47 -10.21 3.99 -5.16
C ALA A 47 -10.69 4.68 -6.44
N ALA A 48 -10.08 4.40 -7.60
CA ALA A 48 -10.47 5.02 -8.88
C ALA A 48 -11.87 4.58 -9.31
N VAL A 49 -12.17 3.29 -9.18
CA VAL A 49 -13.48 2.71 -9.49
C VAL A 49 -14.59 3.35 -8.64
N ILE A 50 -14.29 3.71 -7.39
CA ILE A 50 -15.26 4.35 -6.48
C ILE A 50 -15.30 5.87 -6.70
N ALA A 51 -14.15 6.52 -6.91
CA ALA A 51 -14.05 7.97 -7.01
C ALA A 51 -14.71 8.53 -8.28
N ILE A 52 -14.59 7.83 -9.42
CA ILE A 52 -15.18 8.27 -10.69
C ILE A 52 -16.71 8.42 -10.62
N PRO A 53 -17.51 7.41 -10.21
CA PRO A 53 -18.96 7.53 -10.15
C PRO A 53 -19.40 8.54 -9.09
N ILE A 54 -18.72 8.61 -7.94
CA ILE A 54 -19.00 9.62 -6.91
C ILE A 54 -18.78 11.03 -7.46
N SER A 55 -17.66 11.26 -8.16
CA SER A 55 -17.34 12.56 -8.73
C SER A 55 -18.33 12.96 -9.82
N TYR A 56 -18.78 12.01 -10.63
CA TYR A 56 -19.82 12.23 -11.64
C TYR A 56 -21.16 12.65 -11.01
N ILE A 57 -21.64 11.91 -10.00
CA ILE A 57 -22.89 12.22 -9.29
C ILE A 57 -22.81 13.59 -8.60
N LEU A 58 -21.66 13.90 -7.98
CA LEU A 58 -21.41 15.20 -7.38
C LEU A 58 -21.42 16.32 -8.42
N SER A 59 -20.74 16.15 -9.57
CA SER A 59 -20.74 17.18 -10.62
C SER A 59 -22.14 17.47 -11.17
N GLN A 60 -22.97 16.43 -11.35
CA GLN A 60 -24.33 16.59 -11.84
C GLN A 60 -25.21 17.31 -10.81
N SER A 61 -25.21 16.84 -9.57
CA SER A 61 -26.01 17.43 -8.49
C SER A 61 -25.61 18.88 -8.19
N LEU A 62 -24.31 19.20 -8.15
CA LEU A 62 -23.86 20.58 -7.95
C LEU A 62 -24.18 21.47 -9.16
N GLY A 63 -24.02 20.95 -10.39
CA GLY A 63 -24.30 21.70 -11.62
C GLY A 63 -25.78 22.12 -11.72
N GLU A 64 -26.69 21.19 -11.46
CA GLU A 64 -28.13 21.45 -11.46
C GLU A 64 -28.55 22.42 -10.35
N THR A 65 -28.02 22.26 -9.14
CA THR A 65 -28.48 23.03 -7.97
C THR A 65 -27.87 24.44 -7.89
N MET A 66 -26.62 24.63 -8.33
CA MET A 66 -25.90 25.91 -8.18
C MET A 66 -25.89 26.75 -9.46
N LEU A 67 -25.77 26.12 -10.64
CA LEU A 67 -25.45 26.80 -11.90
C LEU A 67 -26.55 26.68 -12.97
N ASN A 68 -27.63 25.91 -12.72
CA ASN A 68 -28.68 25.57 -13.70
C ASN A 68 -28.14 25.09 -15.06
N THR A 69 -26.91 24.57 -15.07
CA THR A 69 -26.21 24.12 -16.28
C THR A 69 -25.43 22.85 -15.95
N SER A 70 -25.42 21.91 -16.90
CA SER A 70 -24.67 20.67 -16.78
C SER A 70 -23.17 20.98 -16.77
N LEU A 71 -22.50 20.70 -15.64
CA LEU A 71 -21.05 20.79 -15.56
C LEU A 71 -20.43 19.66 -16.37
N ASP A 72 -19.56 20.01 -17.32
CA ASP A 72 -18.85 19.02 -18.12
C ASP A 72 -17.81 18.30 -17.24
N PHE A 73 -18.04 17.01 -17.00
CA PHE A 73 -17.18 16.20 -16.14
C PHE A 73 -15.92 15.80 -16.89
N ALA A 74 -14.87 16.60 -16.77
CA ALA A 74 -13.57 16.32 -17.38
C ALA A 74 -12.58 15.76 -16.36
N ILE A 75 -12.20 14.49 -16.49
CA ILE A 75 -11.05 13.92 -15.76
C ILE A 75 -9.79 14.31 -16.51
N SER A 76 -8.93 15.11 -15.90
CA SER A 76 -7.61 15.42 -16.45
C SER A 76 -6.70 14.18 -16.38
N PRO A 77 -6.20 13.66 -17.53
CA PRO A 77 -5.28 12.52 -17.54
C PRO A 77 -4.02 12.78 -16.71
N LEU A 78 -3.54 14.03 -16.70
CA LEU A 78 -2.37 14.45 -15.94
C LEU A 78 -2.63 14.35 -14.43
N GLY A 79 -3.81 14.79 -13.97
CA GLY A 79 -4.21 14.66 -12.56
C GLY A 79 -4.31 13.21 -12.11
N PHE A 80 -4.80 12.33 -12.98
CA PHE A 80 -4.91 10.89 -12.70
C PHE A 80 -3.53 10.22 -12.54
N VAL A 81 -2.58 10.57 -13.41
CA VAL A 81 -1.18 10.08 -13.33
C VAL A 81 -0.46 10.63 -12.10
N LEU A 82 -0.65 11.92 -11.77
CA LEU A 82 -0.08 12.51 -10.56
C LEU A 82 -0.63 11.81 -9.31
N TRP A 83 -1.93 11.56 -9.26
CA TRP A 83 -2.55 10.86 -8.15
C TRP A 83 -2.00 9.44 -7.98
N PHE A 84 -1.81 8.69 -9.08
CA PHE A 84 -1.13 7.40 -9.05
C PHE A 84 0.28 7.50 -8.46
N GLY A 85 1.08 8.47 -8.94
CA GLY A 85 2.44 8.70 -8.43
C GLY A 85 2.47 8.98 -6.93
N VAL A 86 1.52 9.78 -6.43
CA VAL A 86 1.36 10.07 -5.00
C VAL A 86 1.06 8.78 -4.22
N VAL A 87 0.11 7.96 -4.67
CA VAL A 87 -0.23 6.70 -3.96
C VAL A 87 0.97 5.77 -3.89
N VAL A 88 1.68 5.56 -4.99
CA VAL A 88 2.87 4.69 -5.01
C VAL A 88 3.96 5.22 -4.07
N LEU A 89 4.21 6.54 -4.07
CA LEU A 89 5.16 7.16 -3.16
C LEU A 89 4.79 6.94 -1.69
N PHE A 90 3.52 7.11 -1.34
CA PHE A 90 3.04 6.88 0.02
C PHE A 90 3.12 5.41 0.43
N SER A 91 2.77 4.47 -0.46
CA SER A 91 2.91 3.03 -0.21
C SER A 91 4.36 2.64 0.06
N ILE A 92 5.29 3.14 -0.74
CA ILE A 92 6.73 2.93 -0.53
C ILE A 92 7.15 3.55 0.81
N ALA A 93 6.77 4.80 1.08
CA ALA A 93 7.12 5.49 2.32
C ALA A 93 6.62 4.74 3.57
N ALA A 94 5.39 4.24 3.54
CA ALA A 94 4.78 3.46 4.62
C ALA A 94 5.47 2.09 4.82
N SER A 95 6.05 1.52 3.76
CA SER A 95 6.77 0.24 3.81
C SER A 95 8.23 0.34 4.31
N LEU A 96 8.82 1.54 4.34
CA LEU A 96 10.20 1.74 4.79
C LEU A 96 10.44 1.31 6.26
N PRO A 97 9.58 1.66 7.24
CA PRO A 97 9.73 1.20 8.62
C PRO A 97 9.75 -0.34 8.76
N PRO A 98 8.76 -1.11 8.27
CA PRO A 98 8.80 -2.57 8.40
C PRO A 98 9.94 -3.18 7.60
N ALA A 99 10.28 -2.63 6.42
CA ALA A 99 11.42 -3.08 5.63
C ALA A 99 12.75 -2.96 6.39
N ARG A 100 12.98 -1.84 7.09
CA ARG A 100 14.17 -1.66 7.94
C ARG A 100 14.17 -2.60 9.13
N SER A 101 13.04 -2.75 9.82
CA SER A 101 12.93 -3.68 10.95
C SER A 101 13.22 -5.12 10.54
N ALA A 102 12.75 -5.54 9.36
CA ALA A 102 12.97 -6.88 8.82
C ALA A 102 14.47 -7.18 8.60
N THR A 103 15.27 -6.21 8.13
CA THR A 103 16.72 -6.38 7.95
C THR A 103 17.50 -6.48 9.27
N ARG A 104 16.94 -5.98 10.37
CA ARG A 104 17.57 -6.01 11.70
C ARG A 104 17.23 -7.27 12.50
N LEU A 105 16.21 -8.04 12.11
CA LEU A 105 15.83 -9.28 12.77
C LEU A 105 16.88 -10.36 12.53
N THR A 106 17.67 -10.71 13.54
CA THR A 106 18.75 -11.71 13.43
C THR A 106 18.21 -13.12 13.68
N VAL A 107 18.77 -14.13 13.00
CA VAL A 107 18.40 -15.56 13.21
C VAL A 107 18.55 -15.97 14.68
N ARG A 108 19.50 -15.37 15.40
CA ARG A 108 19.68 -15.56 16.85
C ARG A 108 18.46 -15.12 17.67
N ASP A 109 17.77 -14.05 17.29
CA ASP A 109 16.58 -13.56 18.00
C ASP A 109 15.36 -14.47 17.78
N VAL A 110 15.32 -15.17 16.64
CA VAL A 110 14.27 -16.12 16.29
C VAL A 110 14.44 -17.46 17.04
N LEU A 111 15.68 -17.89 17.25
CA LEU A 111 16.00 -19.13 17.98
C LEU A 111 16.06 -18.94 19.50
N ALA A 112 16.30 -17.73 20.00
CA ALA A 112 16.30 -17.43 21.44
C ALA A 112 14.89 -17.28 22.03
N TYR A 113 13.85 -17.34 21.19
CA TYR A 113 12.44 -17.26 21.61
C TYR A 113 11.78 -18.64 21.76
N GLU A 114 12.52 -19.72 21.46
CA GLU A 114 12.17 -21.10 21.86
C GLU A 114 12.64 -21.40 23.29
#